data_AF-C9MZE3-F1
#
_entry.id   AF-C9MZE3-F1
#
_cell.length_a   1.000
_cell.length_b   1.000
_cell.length_c   1.000
_cell.angle_alpha   90.00
_cell.angle_beta   90.00
_cell.angle_gamma   90.00
#
_symmetry.space_group_name_H-M   'P 1'
#
loop_
_entity.id
_entity.type
_entity.pdbx_description
1 polymer ?
#
loop_
_entity_poly.entity_id
_entity_poly.type
_entity_poly.pdbx_seq_one_letter_code
_entity_poly.pdbx_strand_id
1 'polypeptide(L)'
;MNKINWKFYRPYRDKLVDKKNEVLSHIFDKKKKNINLMPSEIKRILFLRTDGKIGDYIISSFIFREIRKNYPNIKIDVVADKSLENLLKLNKNINKYYILDRKKMQEWRSIAKTLGKNNYDVLFDSTEGLKYKQVYLLNRVNATVNVGYNKDGYHIYNKNIKQNNTLKMIQIYKQMVESVNIEIKDTKYDIPVSEESEKNVAAFIEENNVKGKIIALNFFGASRGRKINEENALVIIKRLGEMYKDYAIIILDSPNDRETIHNILKKQTIKMFYSLKNLEPSWILYQ
;
A
#
# COMPACT_ATOMS: atom_id res chain seq x y z
N MET A 1 3.03 -6.72 -41.69
CA MET A 1 3.47 -7.44 -40.47
C MET A 1 2.25 -8.03 -39.78
N ASN A 2 2.12 -9.36 -39.76
CA ASN A 2 1.01 -10.04 -39.09
C ASN A 2 1.05 -9.75 -37.58
N LYS A 3 -0.07 -9.28 -37.02
CA LYS A 3 -0.22 -9.07 -35.57
C LYS A 3 -0.01 -10.41 -34.87
N ILE A 4 1.11 -10.54 -34.15
CA ILE A 4 1.41 -11.71 -33.32
C ILE A 4 0.24 -11.93 -32.36
N ASN A 5 -0.37 -13.11 -32.40
CA ASN A 5 -1.44 -13.48 -31.49
C ASN A 5 -0.85 -13.77 -30.10
N TRP A 6 -0.72 -12.71 -29.31
CA TRP A 6 -0.14 -12.75 -27.97
C TRP A 6 -0.84 -13.72 -27.01
N LYS A 7 -2.11 -14.11 -27.26
CA LYS A 7 -2.80 -15.09 -26.43
C LYS A 7 -2.11 -16.46 -26.46
N PHE A 8 -1.52 -16.86 -27.59
CA PHE A 8 -0.84 -18.15 -27.73
C PHE A 8 0.54 -18.17 -27.05
N TYR A 9 1.28 -17.04 -27.11
CA TYR A 9 2.63 -16.93 -26.54
C TYR A 9 2.66 -16.58 -25.06
N ARG A 10 1.54 -16.06 -24.52
CA ARG A 10 1.44 -15.63 -23.12
C ARG A 10 1.82 -16.74 -22.12
N PRO A 11 1.31 -17.98 -22.23
CA PRO A 11 1.66 -19.04 -21.27
C PRO A 11 3.15 -19.39 -21.30
N TYR A 12 3.76 -19.43 -22.49
CA TYR A 12 5.19 -19.74 -22.62
C TYR A 12 6.07 -18.62 -22.06
N ARG A 13 5.76 -17.37 -22.38
CA ARG A 13 6.44 -16.20 -21.82
C ARG A 13 6.33 -16.18 -20.30
N ASP A 14 5.15 -16.43 -19.76
CA ASP A 14 4.91 -16.40 -18.31
C ASP A 14 5.72 -17.50 -17.61
N LYS A 15 5.79 -18.73 -18.18
CA LYS A 15 6.71 -19.79 -17.70
C LYS A 15 8.18 -19.36 -17.69
N LEU A 16 8.66 -18.70 -18.75
CA LEU A 16 10.04 -18.20 -18.80
C LEU A 16 10.30 -17.12 -17.75
N VAL A 17 9.33 -16.22 -17.53
CA VAL A 17 9.41 -15.19 -16.48
C VAL A 17 9.47 -15.83 -15.10
N ASP A 18 8.66 -16.85 -14.85
CA ASP A 18 8.64 -17.56 -13.58
C ASP A 18 9.95 -18.31 -13.34
N LYS A 19 10.48 -19.01 -14.35
CA LYS A 19 11.77 -19.69 -14.22
C LYS A 19 12.91 -18.71 -13.97
N LYS A 20 12.90 -17.55 -14.65
CA LYS A 20 13.85 -16.46 -14.37
C LYS A 20 13.71 -15.95 -12.94
N ASN A 21 12.49 -15.75 -12.44
CA ASN A 21 12.25 -15.30 -11.07
C ASN A 21 12.79 -16.32 -10.07
N GLU A 22 12.51 -17.60 -10.26
CA GLU A 22 12.99 -18.70 -9.43
C GLU A 22 14.53 -18.72 -9.37
N VAL A 23 15.20 -18.83 -10.52
CA VAL A 23 16.66 -18.94 -10.62
C VAL A 23 17.35 -17.71 -9.99
N LEU A 24 16.91 -16.50 -10.36
CA LEU A 24 17.54 -15.30 -9.82
C LEU A 24 17.24 -15.10 -8.33
N SER A 25 16.05 -15.49 -7.86
CA SER A 25 15.75 -15.43 -6.42
C SER A 25 16.67 -16.37 -5.66
N HIS A 26 16.87 -17.60 -6.15
CA HIS A 26 17.79 -18.55 -5.52
C HIS A 26 19.24 -18.03 -5.47
N ILE A 27 19.72 -17.39 -6.54
CA ILE A 27 21.07 -16.79 -6.57
C ILE A 27 21.23 -15.67 -5.53
N PHE A 28 20.19 -14.87 -5.30
CA PHE A 28 20.24 -13.75 -4.36
C PHE A 28 19.82 -14.13 -2.93
N ASP A 29 19.19 -15.27 -2.74
CA ASP A 29 18.72 -15.74 -1.45
C ASP A 29 19.89 -16.27 -0.62
N LYS A 30 20.48 -15.39 0.19
CA LYS A 30 21.60 -15.73 1.05
C LYS A 30 21.11 -16.05 2.45
N LYS A 31 21.49 -17.21 2.96
CA LYS A 31 21.21 -17.63 4.34
C LYS A 31 21.77 -16.62 5.34
N LYS A 32 20.93 -16.20 6.28
CA LYS A 32 21.32 -15.36 7.41
C LYS A 32 21.24 -16.14 8.72
N LYS A 33 22.13 -15.81 9.66
CA LYS A 33 22.05 -16.35 11.03
C LYS A 33 20.85 -15.71 11.74
N ASN A 34 20.21 -16.48 12.62
CA ASN A 34 19.23 -15.92 13.53
C ASN A 34 19.97 -15.00 14.53
N ILE A 35 19.47 -13.77 14.67
CA ILE A 35 20.05 -12.74 15.53
C ILE A 35 18.91 -12.13 16.31
N ASN A 36 19.06 -12.07 17.62
CA ASN A 36 18.14 -11.34 18.49
C ASN A 36 18.77 -10.00 18.87
N LEU A 37 18.22 -8.89 18.37
CA LEU A 37 18.68 -7.54 18.69
C LEU A 37 17.92 -7.02 19.91
N MET A 38 18.63 -6.38 20.82
CA MET A 38 18.04 -5.52 21.83
C MET A 38 17.61 -4.19 21.19
N PRO A 39 16.55 -3.52 21.69
CA PRO A 39 16.09 -2.25 21.11
C PRO A 39 17.16 -1.15 21.11
N SER A 40 18.07 -1.16 22.08
CA SER A 40 19.20 -0.23 22.17
C SER A 40 20.25 -0.40 21.07
N GLU A 41 20.29 -1.56 20.41
CA GLU A 41 21.20 -1.84 19.30
C GLU A 41 20.63 -1.36 17.95
N ILE A 42 19.32 -1.15 17.87
CA ILE A 42 18.64 -0.73 16.65
C ILE A 42 18.80 0.78 16.51
N LYS A 43 19.48 1.21 15.44
CA LYS A 43 19.71 2.62 15.09
C LYS A 43 19.02 2.99 13.78
N ARG A 44 18.85 2.04 12.86
CA ARG A 44 18.23 2.29 11.56
C ARG A 44 17.37 1.12 11.08
N ILE A 45 16.14 1.43 10.70
CA ILE A 45 15.14 0.49 10.20
C ILE A 45 14.76 0.84 8.76
N LEU A 46 14.62 -0.18 7.91
CA LEU A 46 14.07 -0.06 6.56
C LEU A 46 12.73 -0.78 6.45
N PHE A 47 11.70 -0.12 5.91
CA PHE A 47 10.44 -0.77 5.55
C PHE A 47 10.30 -0.91 4.03
N LEU A 48 9.91 -2.08 3.56
CA LEU A 48 9.62 -2.34 2.15
C LEU A 48 8.11 -2.33 1.90
N ARG A 49 7.65 -1.36 1.10
CA ARG A 49 6.25 -1.16 0.67
C ARG A 49 6.15 -1.05 -0.85
N THR A 50 6.85 -1.95 -1.54
CA THR A 50 6.97 -1.98 -3.01
C THR A 50 5.75 -2.61 -3.72
N ASP A 51 4.75 -3.06 -2.96
CA ASP A 51 3.49 -3.59 -3.47
C ASP A 51 2.51 -2.50 -3.92
N GLY A 52 2.69 -1.27 -3.43
CA GLY A 52 1.88 -0.09 -3.77
C GLY A 52 0.48 -0.11 -3.17
N LYS A 53 0.24 -0.96 -2.16
CA LYS A 53 -1.07 -1.14 -1.54
C LYS A 53 -1.33 -0.07 -0.48
N ILE A 54 -2.20 0.90 -0.79
CA ILE A 54 -2.57 1.99 0.13
C ILE A 54 -3.24 1.46 1.40
N GLY A 55 -4.17 0.51 1.29
CA GLY A 55 -4.85 -0.08 2.45
C GLY A 55 -3.88 -0.69 3.46
N ASP A 56 -2.88 -1.44 2.99
CA ASP A 56 -1.84 -1.99 3.86
C ASP A 56 -1.00 -0.89 4.53
N TYR A 57 -0.80 0.27 3.87
CA TYR A 57 -0.05 1.39 4.45
C TYR A 57 -0.84 2.01 5.60
N ILE A 58 -2.14 2.23 5.37
CA ILE A 58 -3.07 2.73 6.39
C ILE A 58 -3.05 1.82 7.60
N ILE A 59 -3.21 0.50 7.40
CA ILE A 59 -3.25 -0.46 8.51
C ILE A 59 -1.92 -0.47 9.29
N SER A 60 -0.77 -0.31 8.63
CA SER A 60 0.54 -0.28 9.28
C SER A 60 1.00 1.11 9.74
N SER A 61 0.22 2.17 9.51
CA SER A 61 0.65 3.57 9.69
C SER A 61 1.07 3.90 11.12
N PHE A 62 0.46 3.25 12.10
CA PHE A 62 0.77 3.42 13.52
C PHE A 62 2.23 3.08 13.87
N ILE A 63 2.89 2.21 13.09
CA ILE A 63 4.23 1.70 13.40
C ILE A 63 5.24 2.84 13.45
N PHE A 64 5.21 3.74 12.46
CA PHE A 64 6.18 4.84 12.41
C PHE A 64 6.02 5.79 13.59
N ARG A 65 4.77 6.09 13.96
CA ARG A 65 4.43 6.92 15.13
C ARG A 65 4.95 6.30 16.42
N GLU A 66 4.63 5.02 16.66
CA GLU A 66 5.00 4.36 17.90
C GLU A 66 6.51 4.20 18.03
N ILE A 67 7.22 3.88 16.93
CA ILE A 67 8.70 3.84 16.93
C ILE A 67 9.26 5.22 17.22
N ARG A 68 8.79 6.28 16.55
CA ARG A 68 9.28 7.65 16.80
C ARG A 68 9.04 8.09 18.24
N LYS A 69 7.89 7.74 18.81
CA LYS A 69 7.49 8.11 20.17
C LYS A 69 8.34 7.41 21.23
N ASN A 70 8.54 6.09 21.10
CA ASN A 70 9.19 5.29 22.14
C ASN A 70 10.71 5.15 21.93
N TYR A 71 11.18 5.31 20.69
CA TYR A 71 12.58 5.13 20.29
C TYR A 71 13.03 6.27 19.35
N PRO A 72 13.05 7.53 19.82
CA PRO A 72 13.20 8.72 18.97
C PRO A 72 14.53 8.78 18.19
N ASN A 73 15.57 8.07 18.66
CA ASN A 73 16.88 8.01 18.01
C ASN A 73 16.93 7.05 16.81
N ILE A 74 15.93 6.17 16.65
CA ILE A 74 15.88 5.26 15.52
C ILE A 74 15.56 6.05 14.26
N LYS A 75 16.38 5.82 13.22
CA LYS A 75 16.13 6.33 11.88
C LYS A 75 15.25 5.37 11.11
N ILE A 76 14.12 5.86 10.61
CA ILE A 76 13.14 5.09 9.84
C ILE A 76 13.24 5.50 8.38
N ASP A 77 13.57 4.55 7.51
CA ASP A 77 13.48 4.72 6.07
C ASP A 77 12.42 3.82 5.46
N VAL A 78 11.83 4.25 4.34
CA VAL A 78 10.83 3.48 3.60
C VAL A 78 11.18 3.42 2.12
N VAL A 79 11.07 2.24 1.51
CA VAL A 79 11.14 2.07 0.05
C VAL A 79 9.78 1.65 -0.45
N ALA A 80 9.21 2.41 -1.37
CA ALA A 80 7.82 2.23 -1.78
C ALA A 80 7.61 2.40 -3.28
N ASP A 81 6.47 1.89 -3.74
CA ASP A 81 5.95 2.24 -5.07
C ASP A 81 5.49 3.70 -5.11
N LYS A 82 5.50 4.30 -6.30
CA LYS A 82 5.07 5.69 -6.53
C LYS A 82 3.65 5.97 -6.05
N SER A 83 2.77 4.95 -6.05
CA SER A 83 1.40 5.12 -5.54
C SER A 83 1.31 5.58 -4.07
N LEU A 84 2.36 5.36 -3.26
CA LEU A 84 2.38 5.72 -1.85
C LEU A 84 3.09 7.04 -1.55
N GLU A 85 3.65 7.71 -2.56
CA GLU A 85 4.50 8.89 -2.40
C GLU A 85 3.82 10.03 -1.61
N ASN A 86 2.55 10.30 -1.90
CA ASN A 86 1.78 11.34 -1.20
C ASN A 86 1.57 11.03 0.28
N LEU A 87 1.54 9.76 0.67
CA LEU A 87 1.35 9.37 2.06
C LEU A 87 2.67 9.47 2.83
N LEU A 88 3.76 9.10 2.16
CA LEU A 88 5.09 9.12 2.73
C LEU A 88 5.61 10.54 2.91
N LYS A 89 5.37 11.43 1.93
CA LYS A 89 5.82 12.84 2.00
C LYS A 89 5.22 13.60 3.19
N LEU A 90 4.01 13.25 3.60
CA LEU A 90 3.31 13.92 4.70
C LEU A 90 3.58 13.26 6.06
N ASN A 91 4.24 12.10 6.10
CA ASN A 91 4.48 11.38 7.34
C ASN A 91 5.73 11.90 8.06
N LYS A 92 5.51 12.67 9.13
CA LYS A 92 6.57 13.30 9.94
C LYS A 92 7.44 12.31 10.72
N ASN A 93 7.01 11.05 10.85
CA ASN A 93 7.72 10.04 11.61
C ASN A 93 8.82 9.36 10.78
N ILE A 94 8.78 9.47 9.45
CA ILE A 94 9.74 8.87 8.51
C ILE A 94 10.92 9.83 8.29
N ASN A 95 12.15 9.33 8.35
CA ASN A 95 13.35 10.14 8.08
C ASN A 95 13.63 10.29 6.60
N LYS A 96 13.56 9.21 5.82
CA LYS A 96 13.73 9.23 4.36
C LYS A 96 12.81 8.22 3.71
N TYR A 97 12.19 8.60 2.59
CA TYR A 97 11.51 7.65 1.73
C TYR A 97 12.16 7.62 0.35
N TYR A 98 12.04 6.48 -0.33
CA TYR A 98 12.59 6.23 -1.65
C TYR A 98 11.48 5.65 -2.52
N ILE A 99 11.21 6.32 -3.64
CA ILE A 99 10.19 5.90 -4.60
C ILE A 99 10.85 5.14 -5.74
N LEU A 100 10.21 4.05 -6.17
CA LEU A 100 10.65 3.28 -7.32
C LEU A 100 9.49 2.78 -8.17
N ASP A 101 9.70 2.73 -9.47
CA ASP A 101 8.88 1.96 -10.39
C ASP A 101 9.32 0.50 -10.37
N ARG A 102 8.48 -0.35 -9.78
CA ARG A 102 8.71 -1.80 -9.65
C ARG A 102 9.02 -2.49 -10.99
N LYS A 103 8.59 -1.93 -12.12
CA LYS A 103 8.83 -2.48 -13.46
C LYS A 103 10.25 -2.22 -13.95
N LYS A 104 10.92 -1.15 -13.53
CA LYS A 104 12.23 -0.73 -14.07
C LYS A 104 13.40 -1.23 -13.22
N MET A 105 14.18 -2.17 -13.76
CA MET A 105 15.30 -2.78 -13.01
C MET A 105 16.40 -1.77 -12.64
N GLN A 106 16.60 -0.73 -13.45
CA GLN A 106 17.59 0.33 -13.20
C GLN A 106 17.29 1.06 -11.88
N GLU A 107 16.02 1.33 -11.58
CA GLU A 107 15.61 1.98 -10.34
C GLU A 107 15.89 1.09 -9.12
N TRP A 108 15.62 -0.23 -9.22
CA TRP A 108 16.02 -1.20 -8.19
C TRP A 108 17.54 -1.20 -7.93
N ARG A 109 18.37 -1.15 -8.98
CA ARG A 109 19.83 -1.09 -8.83
C ARG A 109 20.30 0.21 -8.18
N SER A 110 19.74 1.33 -8.59
CA SER A 110 20.07 2.66 -8.03
C SER A 110 19.75 2.73 -6.54
N ILE A 111 18.56 2.26 -6.16
CA ILE A 111 18.12 2.23 -4.76
C ILE A 111 18.92 1.23 -3.95
N ALA A 112 19.18 0.03 -4.46
CA ALA A 112 20.03 -0.94 -3.78
C ALA A 112 21.43 -0.39 -3.49
N LYS A 113 22.04 0.34 -4.44
CA LYS A 113 23.34 1.00 -4.25
C LYS A 113 23.29 2.09 -3.18
N THR A 114 22.18 2.82 -3.10
CA THR A 114 22.01 3.90 -2.11
C THR A 114 21.80 3.33 -0.71
N LEU A 115 20.87 2.40 -0.57
CA LEU A 115 20.50 1.80 0.71
C LEU A 115 21.59 0.89 1.27
N GLY A 116 22.33 0.17 0.41
CA GLY A 116 23.44 -0.69 0.84
C GLY A 116 24.57 0.03 1.56
N LYS A 117 24.60 1.38 1.56
CA LYS A 117 25.56 2.20 2.31
C LYS A 117 25.10 2.57 3.73
N ASN A 118 23.83 2.32 4.06
CA ASN A 118 23.19 2.87 5.25
C ASN A 118 23.22 1.95 6.48
N ASN A 119 23.87 0.77 6.40
CA ASN A 119 24.01 -0.22 7.50
C ASN A 119 22.73 -0.38 8.34
N TYR A 120 21.69 -0.97 7.76
CA TYR A 120 20.43 -1.18 8.46
C TYR A 120 20.52 -2.31 9.48
N ASP A 121 19.95 -2.08 10.66
CA ASP A 121 19.87 -3.11 11.70
C ASP A 121 18.67 -4.02 11.47
N VAL A 122 17.53 -3.43 11.09
CA VAL A 122 16.29 -4.16 10.83
C VAL A 122 15.71 -3.75 9.49
N LEU A 123 15.20 -4.74 8.75
CA LEU A 123 14.39 -4.55 7.57
C LEU A 123 13.07 -5.31 7.73
N PHE A 124 11.95 -4.62 7.53
CA PHE A 124 10.63 -5.22 7.50
C PHE A 124 10.11 -5.33 6.06
N ASP A 125 9.73 -6.54 5.66
CA ASP A 125 9.09 -6.81 4.38
C ASP A 125 7.76 -7.53 4.59
N SER A 126 6.68 -6.78 4.50
CA SER A 126 5.32 -7.29 4.58
C SER A 126 4.67 -7.50 3.20
N THR A 127 5.41 -7.30 2.11
CA THR A 127 4.84 -7.39 0.76
C THR A 127 4.42 -8.82 0.43
N GLU A 128 3.34 -8.99 -0.32
CA GLU A 128 2.93 -10.31 -0.79
C GLU A 128 3.82 -10.82 -1.93
N GLY A 129 4.23 -12.09 -1.82
CA GLY A 129 5.12 -12.73 -2.79
C GLY A 129 6.51 -12.11 -2.83
N LEU A 130 7.46 -12.78 -3.48
CA LEU A 130 8.81 -12.25 -3.59
C LEU A 130 9.36 -12.49 -4.99
N LYS A 131 9.62 -11.40 -5.70
CA LYS A 131 10.26 -11.43 -7.02
C LYS A 131 11.76 -11.26 -6.85
N TYR A 132 12.53 -11.76 -7.83
CA TYR A 132 13.99 -11.67 -7.80
C TYR A 132 14.53 -10.25 -7.55
N LYS A 133 13.81 -9.20 -7.96
CA LYS A 133 14.20 -7.80 -7.72
C LYS A 133 14.16 -7.42 -6.24
N GLN A 134 13.17 -7.92 -5.51
CA GLN A 134 13.07 -7.72 -4.06
C GLN A 134 14.16 -8.53 -3.35
N VAL A 135 14.39 -9.79 -3.75
CA VAL A 135 15.52 -10.59 -3.21
C VAL A 135 16.86 -9.92 -3.49
N TYR A 136 17.05 -9.38 -4.70
CA TYR A 136 18.22 -8.60 -5.05
C TYR A 136 18.38 -7.37 -4.14
N LEU A 137 17.31 -6.63 -3.87
CA LEU A 137 17.35 -5.49 -2.96
C LEU A 137 17.74 -5.93 -1.54
N LEU A 138 17.06 -6.93 -0.99
CA LEU A 138 17.34 -7.50 0.33
C LEU A 138 18.80 -7.96 0.45
N ASN A 139 19.33 -8.60 -0.61
CA ASN A 139 20.71 -9.08 -0.68
C ASN A 139 21.73 -7.93 -0.64
N ARG A 140 21.44 -6.83 -1.34
CA ARG A 140 22.34 -5.66 -1.42
C ARG A 140 22.25 -4.75 -0.20
N VAL A 141 21.06 -4.62 0.39
CA VAL A 141 20.86 -3.89 1.65
C VAL A 141 21.47 -4.66 2.82
N ASN A 142 21.29 -5.98 2.84
CA ASN A 142 21.89 -6.89 3.81
C ASN A 142 21.71 -6.48 5.29
N ALA A 143 20.53 -5.99 5.68
CA ALA A 143 20.27 -5.56 7.06
C ALA A 143 20.54 -6.67 8.09
N THR A 144 20.97 -6.35 9.32
CA THR A 144 21.33 -7.38 10.33
C THR A 144 20.20 -8.39 10.55
N VAL A 145 18.97 -7.90 10.69
CA VAL A 145 17.75 -8.71 10.78
C VAL A 145 16.78 -8.34 9.64
N ASN A 146 16.40 -9.32 8.84
CA ASN A 146 15.35 -9.22 7.85
C ASN A 146 14.12 -9.97 8.38
N VAL A 147 13.04 -9.22 8.64
CA VAL A 147 11.76 -9.73 9.11
C VAL A 147 10.80 -9.82 7.92
N GLY A 148 10.34 -11.03 7.60
CA GLY A 148 9.37 -11.28 6.54
C GLY A 148 7.99 -11.63 7.07
N TYR A 149 6.94 -11.31 6.32
CA TYR A 149 5.60 -11.89 6.48
C TYR A 149 5.35 -12.98 5.44
N ASN A 150 5.08 -14.20 5.89
CA ASN A 150 4.82 -15.37 5.05
C ASN A 150 5.96 -15.61 4.02
N LYS A 151 7.21 -15.62 4.50
CA LYS A 151 8.42 -15.78 3.66
C LYS A 151 9.24 -17.03 4.01
N ASP A 152 8.65 -18.06 4.63
CA ASP A 152 9.39 -19.21 5.16
C ASP A 152 10.26 -19.93 4.10
N GLY A 153 9.90 -19.80 2.82
CA GLY A 153 10.68 -20.35 1.69
C GLY A 153 11.93 -19.56 1.29
N TYR A 154 12.29 -18.48 1.98
CA TYR A 154 13.44 -17.62 1.65
C TYR A 154 14.39 -17.49 2.84
N HIS A 155 15.64 -17.91 2.66
CA HIS A 155 16.67 -17.94 3.70
C HIS A 155 17.25 -16.57 4.07
N ILE A 156 16.98 -15.55 3.26
CA ILE A 156 17.38 -14.17 3.49
C ILE A 156 16.61 -13.50 4.64
N TYR A 157 15.47 -14.07 5.06
CA TYR A 157 14.76 -13.65 6.26
C TYR A 157 15.17 -14.53 7.44
N ASN A 158 15.86 -13.95 8.39
CA ASN A 158 16.24 -14.63 9.63
C ASN A 158 15.16 -14.56 10.72
N LYS A 159 14.11 -13.75 10.54
CA LYS A 159 12.87 -13.78 11.31
C LYS A 159 11.66 -13.78 10.38
N ASN A 160 10.65 -14.59 10.69
CA ASN A 160 9.46 -14.71 9.85
C ASN A 160 8.20 -14.76 10.71
N ILE A 161 7.20 -13.97 10.32
CA ILE A 161 5.85 -14.07 10.87
C ILE A 161 5.02 -14.87 9.88
N LYS A 162 4.53 -16.02 10.34
CA LYS A 162 3.69 -16.90 9.52
C LYS A 162 2.33 -16.27 9.28
N GLN A 163 1.74 -16.58 8.13
CA GLN A 163 0.35 -16.26 7.88
C GLN A 163 -0.53 -16.93 8.94
N ASN A 164 -1.44 -16.14 9.51
CA ASN A 164 -2.45 -16.64 10.43
C ASN A 164 -3.81 -16.13 9.99
N ASN A 165 -4.69 -17.05 9.60
CA ASN A 165 -6.01 -16.74 9.06
C ASN A 165 -7.00 -16.24 10.13
N THR A 166 -6.68 -16.34 11.42
CA THR A 166 -7.52 -15.79 12.49
C THR A 166 -7.09 -14.39 12.94
N LEU A 167 -5.87 -13.98 12.63
CA LEU A 167 -5.35 -12.67 13.01
C LEU A 167 -5.72 -11.61 11.97
N LYS A 168 -6.06 -10.42 12.46
CA LYS A 168 -6.19 -9.22 11.63
C LYS A 168 -4.79 -8.75 11.20
N MET A 169 -4.68 -8.17 10.01
CA MET A 169 -3.41 -7.63 9.51
C MET A 169 -2.73 -6.65 10.47
N ILE A 170 -3.50 -5.85 11.20
CA ILE A 170 -2.98 -4.95 12.25
C ILE A 170 -2.18 -5.69 13.34
N GLN A 171 -2.63 -6.90 13.72
CA GLN A 171 -1.96 -7.75 14.70
C GLN A 171 -0.71 -8.39 14.11
N ILE A 172 -0.75 -8.78 12.83
CA ILE A 172 0.42 -9.30 12.11
C ILE A 172 1.52 -8.23 12.04
N TYR A 173 1.17 -7.00 11.64
CA TYR A 173 2.12 -5.89 11.60
C TYR A 173 2.72 -5.58 12.97
N LYS A 174 1.90 -5.61 14.02
CA LYS A 174 2.38 -5.48 15.41
C LYS A 174 3.37 -6.59 15.77
N GLN A 175 3.03 -7.86 15.50
CA GLN A 175 3.92 -9.00 15.74
C GLN A 175 5.23 -8.93 14.98
N MET A 176 5.21 -8.43 13.73
CA MET A 176 6.45 -8.23 12.97
C MET A 176 7.40 -7.31 13.73
N VAL A 177 6.93 -6.15 14.18
CA VAL A 177 7.76 -5.16 14.88
C VAL A 177 8.20 -5.67 16.25
N GLU A 178 7.30 -6.30 17.01
CA GLU A 178 7.62 -6.90 18.31
C GLU A 178 8.60 -8.07 18.21
N SER A 179 8.71 -8.73 17.05
CA SER A 179 9.68 -9.80 16.83
C SER A 179 11.14 -9.35 16.96
N VAL A 180 11.41 -8.04 16.90
CA VAL A 180 12.73 -7.44 17.16
C VAL A 180 12.75 -6.62 18.45
N ASN A 181 11.87 -6.96 19.39
CA ASN A 181 11.78 -6.39 20.73
C ASN A 181 11.37 -4.90 20.78
N ILE A 182 10.83 -4.36 19.69
CA ILE A 182 10.25 -3.01 19.67
C ILE A 182 8.79 -3.09 20.10
N GLU A 183 8.46 -2.44 21.21
CA GLU A 183 7.10 -2.47 21.78
C GLU A 183 6.14 -1.53 21.02
N ILE A 184 4.93 -2.01 20.75
CA ILE A 184 3.83 -1.24 20.14
C ILE A 184 2.64 -1.19 21.10
N LYS A 185 2.33 -0.01 21.62
CA LYS A 185 1.24 0.18 22.60
C LYS A 185 -0.08 0.54 21.91
N ASP A 186 -0.04 1.54 21.03
CA ASP A 186 -1.22 2.02 20.33
C ASP A 186 -1.19 1.65 18.84
N THR A 187 -2.22 0.97 18.35
CA THR A 187 -2.36 0.57 16.95
C THR A 187 -3.34 1.44 16.16
N LYS A 188 -3.88 2.52 16.74
CA LYS A 188 -4.73 3.48 16.02
C LYS A 188 -3.99 4.02 14.80
N TYR A 189 -4.67 4.05 13.65
CA TYR A 189 -4.07 4.53 12.40
C TYR A 189 -3.56 5.97 12.54
N ASP A 190 -2.40 6.23 11.93
CA ASP A 190 -1.76 7.55 11.88
C ASP A 190 -1.67 7.99 10.42
N ILE A 191 -2.81 8.42 9.88
CA ILE A 191 -2.95 8.79 8.48
C ILE A 191 -2.74 10.29 8.35
N PRO A 192 -1.74 10.76 7.59
CA PRO A 192 -1.53 12.19 7.43
C PRO A 192 -2.67 12.82 6.61
N VAL A 193 -3.12 13.99 7.06
CA VAL A 193 -4.09 14.80 6.31
C VAL A 193 -3.32 15.88 5.54
N SER A 194 -3.72 16.11 4.28
CA SER A 194 -3.16 17.16 3.44
C SER A 194 -4.06 18.38 3.50
N GLU A 195 -3.49 19.57 3.76
CA GLU A 195 -4.23 20.84 3.70
C GLU A 195 -4.84 21.07 2.31
N GLU A 196 -4.14 20.64 1.25
CA GLU A 196 -4.66 20.71 -0.12
C GLU A 196 -5.84 19.75 -0.34
N SER A 197 -5.85 18.58 0.31
CA SER A 197 -7.02 17.68 0.28
C SER A 197 -8.21 18.35 0.95
N GLU A 198 -8.01 18.98 2.11
CA GLU A 198 -9.07 19.67 2.83
C GLU A 198 -9.65 20.82 2.00
N LYS A 199 -8.80 21.63 1.37
CA LYS A 199 -9.22 22.71 0.47
C LYS A 199 -10.03 22.17 -0.72
N ASN A 200 -9.57 21.09 -1.35
CA ASN A 200 -10.27 20.53 -2.50
C ASN A 200 -11.63 19.92 -2.11
N VAL A 201 -11.74 19.28 -0.94
CA VAL A 201 -13.01 18.78 -0.41
C VAL A 201 -13.94 19.93 -0.05
N ALA A 202 -13.44 21.00 0.56
CA ALA A 202 -14.23 22.18 0.89
C ALA A 202 -14.78 22.87 -0.37
N ALA A 203 -13.94 23.09 -1.39
CA ALA A 203 -14.35 23.64 -2.67
C ALA A 203 -15.40 22.76 -3.35
N PHE A 204 -15.22 21.44 -3.35
CA PHE A 204 -16.22 20.51 -3.90
C PHE A 204 -17.56 20.60 -3.17
N ILE A 205 -17.57 20.69 -1.84
CA ILE A 205 -18.80 20.82 -1.04
C ILE A 205 -19.51 22.13 -1.37
N GLU A 206 -18.76 23.23 -1.49
CA GLU A 206 -19.28 24.57 -1.81
C GLU A 206 -19.85 24.65 -3.24
N GLU A 207 -19.06 24.25 -4.25
CA GLU A 207 -19.45 24.25 -5.67
C GLU A 207 -20.74 23.45 -5.92
N ASN A 208 -20.93 22.38 -5.16
CA ASN A 208 -22.06 21.49 -5.28
C ASN A 208 -23.21 21.83 -4.32
N ASN A 209 -23.06 22.88 -3.50
CA ASN A 209 -24.02 23.31 -2.49
C ASN A 209 -24.46 22.14 -1.58
N VAL A 210 -23.50 21.29 -1.21
CA VAL A 210 -23.72 20.12 -0.35
C VAL A 210 -23.92 20.63 1.07
N LYS A 211 -25.12 20.41 1.63
CA LYS A 211 -25.48 20.80 2.99
C LYS A 211 -25.84 19.59 3.83
N GLY A 212 -25.64 19.71 5.14
CA GLY A 212 -26.07 18.70 6.10
C GLY A 212 -25.18 17.45 6.08
N LYS A 213 -25.81 16.29 6.26
CA LYS A 213 -25.10 15.03 6.45
C LYS A 213 -24.77 14.39 5.10
N ILE A 214 -23.64 13.71 5.04
CA ILE A 214 -23.09 13.12 3.81
C ILE A 214 -22.97 11.61 3.97
N ILE A 215 -23.35 10.87 2.92
CA ILE A 215 -23.05 9.45 2.74
C ILE A 215 -22.05 9.34 1.59
N ALA A 216 -20.82 8.92 1.88
CA ALA A 216 -19.81 8.63 0.86
C ALA A 216 -19.84 7.14 0.49
N LEU A 217 -19.95 6.84 -0.81
CA LEU A 217 -20.04 5.47 -1.33
C LEU A 217 -18.89 5.18 -2.28
N ASN A 218 -18.26 4.02 -2.10
CA ASN A 218 -17.29 3.49 -3.05
C ASN A 218 -17.76 2.10 -3.52
N PHE A 219 -18.03 1.99 -4.81
CA PHE A 219 -18.44 0.75 -5.47
C PHE A 219 -17.26 -0.01 -6.08
N PHE A 220 -16.07 0.57 -6.02
CA PHE A 220 -14.91 0.11 -6.77
C PHE A 220 -13.88 -0.57 -5.86
N GLY A 221 -13.11 -1.43 -6.49
CA GLY A 221 -12.06 -2.21 -5.86
C GLY A 221 -11.05 -2.66 -6.89
N ALA A 222 -9.91 -3.16 -6.42
CA ALA A 222 -8.75 -3.46 -7.26
C ALA A 222 -9.00 -4.50 -8.37
N SER A 223 -10.01 -5.37 -8.23
CA SER A 223 -10.33 -6.43 -9.19
C SER A 223 -11.82 -6.45 -9.50
N ARG A 224 -12.22 -6.90 -10.70
CA ARG A 224 -13.63 -6.95 -11.14
C ARG A 224 -14.56 -7.64 -10.14
N GLY A 225 -14.17 -8.78 -9.59
CA GLY A 225 -14.96 -9.52 -8.58
C GLY A 225 -15.02 -8.86 -7.19
N ARG A 226 -14.33 -7.73 -6.99
CA ARG A 226 -14.38 -6.90 -5.79
C ARG A 226 -15.07 -5.55 -6.03
N LYS A 227 -15.73 -5.40 -7.19
CA LYS A 227 -16.54 -4.23 -7.54
C LYS A 227 -18.02 -4.58 -7.37
N ILE A 228 -18.81 -3.62 -6.94
CA ILE A 228 -20.26 -3.71 -7.02
C ILE A 228 -20.65 -3.43 -8.47
N ASN A 229 -21.48 -4.30 -9.06
CA ASN A 229 -21.94 -4.10 -10.43
C ASN A 229 -22.93 -2.92 -10.53
N GLU A 230 -23.16 -2.46 -11.75
CA GLU A 230 -24.01 -1.29 -12.01
C GLU A 230 -25.44 -1.45 -11.47
N GLU A 231 -26.05 -2.63 -11.66
CA GLU A 231 -27.42 -2.93 -11.22
C GLU A 231 -27.55 -2.85 -9.70
N ASN A 232 -26.64 -3.48 -8.96
CA ASN A 232 -26.62 -3.46 -7.51
C ASN A 232 -26.28 -2.06 -6.96
N ALA A 233 -25.38 -1.33 -7.62
CA ALA A 233 -25.06 0.05 -7.24
C ALA A 233 -26.31 0.93 -7.34
N LEU A 234 -27.08 0.83 -8.44
CA LEU A 234 -28.35 1.56 -8.61
C LEU A 234 -29.37 1.21 -7.52
N VAL A 235 -29.50 -0.08 -7.16
CA VAL A 235 -30.38 -0.52 -6.07
C VAL A 235 -29.95 0.11 -4.74
N ILE A 236 -28.65 0.07 -4.40
CA ILE A 236 -28.11 0.66 -3.16
C ILE A 236 -28.37 2.16 -3.14
N ILE A 237 -28.04 2.86 -4.22
CA ILE A 237 -28.22 4.31 -4.34
C ILE A 237 -29.69 4.70 -4.16
N LYS A 238 -30.61 3.98 -4.83
CA LYS A 238 -32.05 4.23 -4.72
C LYS A 238 -32.53 4.03 -3.27
N ARG A 239 -32.18 2.91 -2.65
CA ARG A 239 -32.58 2.60 -1.27
C ARG A 239 -32.05 3.63 -0.27
N LEU A 240 -30.78 4.03 -0.41
CA LEU A 240 -30.20 5.07 0.46
C LEU A 240 -30.88 6.42 0.27
N GLY A 241 -31.20 6.80 -0.97
CA GLY A 241 -31.94 8.05 -1.25
C GLY A 241 -33.37 8.04 -0.69
N GLU A 242 -34.04 6.89 -0.67
CA GLU A 242 -35.37 6.73 -0.05
C GLU A 242 -35.31 6.81 1.49
N MET A 243 -34.28 6.20 2.10
CA MET A 243 -34.10 6.13 3.54
C MET A 243 -33.57 7.44 4.16
N TYR A 244 -32.71 8.15 3.43
CA TYR A 244 -31.97 9.31 3.93
C TYR A 244 -32.21 10.54 3.05
N LYS A 245 -33.45 11.03 3.03
CA LYS A 245 -33.90 12.13 2.16
C LYS A 245 -33.11 13.44 2.34
N ASP A 246 -32.58 13.68 3.54
CA ASP A 246 -31.84 14.90 3.89
C ASP A 246 -30.32 14.75 3.80
N TYR A 247 -29.82 13.63 3.26
CA TYR A 247 -28.39 13.37 3.14
C TYR A 247 -27.94 13.54 1.70
N ALA A 248 -26.79 14.19 1.52
CA ALA A 248 -26.11 14.16 0.23
C ALA A 248 -25.39 12.83 0.05
N ILE A 249 -25.58 12.20 -1.13
CA ILE A 249 -24.89 10.96 -1.47
C ILE A 249 -23.76 11.29 -2.43
N ILE A 250 -22.52 11.06 -2.01
CA ILE A 250 -21.31 11.30 -2.80
C ILE A 250 -20.74 9.96 -3.23
N ILE A 251 -20.51 9.78 -4.53
CA ILE A 251 -19.86 8.59 -5.06
C ILE A 251 -18.38 8.89 -5.26
N LEU A 252 -17.54 8.14 -4.56
CA LEU A 252 -16.10 8.15 -4.73
C LEU A 252 -15.73 7.43 -6.02
N ASP A 253 -14.90 8.06 -6.84
CA ASP A 253 -14.49 7.54 -8.13
C ASP A 253 -12.97 7.41 -8.25
N SER A 254 -12.54 6.57 -9.20
CA SER A 254 -11.19 6.61 -9.75
C SER A 254 -11.28 6.99 -11.23
N PRO A 255 -10.21 7.55 -11.85
CA PRO A 255 -10.24 7.89 -13.27
C PRO A 255 -10.67 6.73 -14.19
N ASN A 256 -10.35 5.49 -13.80
CA ASN A 256 -10.69 4.29 -14.56
C ASN A 256 -12.17 3.87 -14.44
N ASP A 257 -12.88 4.39 -13.44
CA ASP A 257 -14.26 4.00 -13.11
C ASP A 257 -15.29 5.09 -13.47
N ARG A 258 -14.82 6.25 -13.93
CA ARG A 258 -15.66 7.42 -14.26
C ARG A 258 -16.76 7.14 -15.27
N GLU A 259 -16.46 6.36 -16.31
CA GLU A 259 -17.46 6.00 -17.32
C GLU A 259 -18.61 5.19 -16.71
N THR A 260 -18.29 4.23 -15.84
CA THR A 260 -19.28 3.42 -15.13
C THR A 260 -20.15 4.29 -14.22
N ILE A 261 -19.55 5.24 -13.49
CA ILE A 261 -20.30 6.17 -12.62
C ILE A 261 -21.20 7.08 -13.45
N HIS A 262 -20.71 7.59 -14.58
CA HIS A 262 -21.51 8.43 -15.45
C HIS A 262 -22.76 7.69 -15.97
N ASN A 263 -22.62 6.40 -16.27
CA ASN A 263 -23.75 5.55 -16.66
C ASN A 263 -24.74 5.31 -15.50
N ILE A 264 -24.24 5.07 -14.29
CA ILE A 264 -25.06 4.97 -13.06
C ILE A 264 -25.85 6.27 -12.85
N LEU A 265 -25.18 7.42 -12.90
CA LEU A 265 -25.79 8.73 -12.64
C LEU A 265 -26.85 9.10 -13.69
N LYS A 266 -26.62 8.78 -14.97
CA LYS A 266 -27.61 9.02 -16.05
C LYS A 266 -28.93 8.28 -15.84
N LYS A 267 -28.88 7.10 -15.23
CA LYS A 267 -30.06 6.24 -15.02
C LYS A 267 -30.86 6.63 -13.78
N GLN A 268 -30.36 7.57 -12.98
CA GLN A 268 -30.95 7.93 -11.69
C GLN A 268 -31.70 9.26 -11.79
N THR A 269 -32.91 9.30 -11.23
CA THR A 269 -33.80 10.48 -11.22
C THR A 269 -33.63 11.38 -10.00
N ILE A 270 -32.80 10.99 -9.03
CA ILE A 270 -32.63 11.71 -7.76
C ILE A 270 -31.52 12.77 -7.92
N LYS A 271 -31.77 14.00 -7.44
CA LYS A 271 -31.00 15.22 -7.76
C LYS A 271 -29.70 15.43 -6.93
N MET A 272 -29.48 14.69 -5.84
CA MET A 272 -28.39 14.96 -4.89
C MET A 272 -27.22 13.98 -5.02
N PHE A 273 -26.67 13.83 -6.23
CA PHE A 273 -25.47 13.01 -6.46
C PHE A 273 -24.33 13.79 -7.06
N TYR A 274 -23.16 13.57 -6.46
CA TYR A 274 -21.94 14.20 -6.89
C TYR A 274 -20.83 13.16 -7.03
N SER A 275 -20.00 13.34 -8.05
CA SER A 275 -18.78 12.55 -8.30
C SER A 275 -17.60 13.51 -8.24
N LEU A 276 -16.50 13.08 -7.63
CA LEU A 276 -15.29 13.90 -7.43
C LEU A 276 -14.53 14.08 -8.76
N LYS A 277 -15.11 14.84 -9.69
CA LYS A 277 -14.64 14.93 -11.09
C LYS A 277 -13.26 15.57 -11.27
N ASN A 278 -12.72 16.29 -10.29
CA ASN A 278 -11.49 17.07 -10.46
C ASN A 278 -10.43 16.86 -9.37
N LEU A 279 -10.59 15.85 -8.51
CA LEU A 279 -9.49 15.40 -7.68
C LEU A 279 -8.55 14.58 -8.56
N GLU A 280 -7.36 15.12 -8.90
CA GLU A 280 -6.33 14.33 -9.57
C GLU A 280 -6.13 12.98 -8.82
N PRO A 281 -5.75 11.89 -9.50
CA PRO A 281 -5.61 10.55 -8.88
C PRO A 281 -4.69 10.49 -7.65
N SER A 282 -3.97 11.57 -7.34
CA SER A 282 -3.25 11.84 -6.11
C SER A 282 -4.11 12.10 -4.86
N TRP A 283 -5.43 12.29 -5.01
CA TRP A 283 -6.31 12.94 -4.01
C TRP A 283 -7.55 12.18 -3.59
N ILE A 284 -7.81 10.97 -4.11
CA ILE A 284 -8.99 10.21 -3.68
C ILE A 284 -8.73 9.72 -2.26
N LEU A 285 -9.35 10.43 -1.31
CA LEU A 285 -9.56 10.11 0.10
C LEU A 285 -9.37 8.62 0.37
N TYR A 286 -8.15 8.24 0.74
CA TYR A 286 -7.75 6.97 1.36
C TYR A 286 -8.72 5.78 1.17
N GLN A 287 -8.94 5.35 -0.07
CA GLN A 287 -9.65 4.10 -0.40
C GLN A 287 -8.98 3.35 -1.55
#